data_AF-A0A6G5QMC4-F1
#
_entry.id   AF-A0A6G5QMC4-F1
#
_cell.length_a   1.000
_cell.length_b   1.000
_cell.length_c   1.000
_cell.angle_alpha   90.00
_cell.angle_beta   90.00
_cell.angle_gamma   90.00
#
_symmetry.space_group_name_H-M   'P 1'
#
loop_
_entity.id
_entity.type
_entity.pdbx_description
1 polymer ?
#
loop_
_entity_poly.entity_id
_entity_poly.type
_entity_poly.pdbx_seq_one_letter_code
_entity_poly.pdbx_strand_id
1 'polypeptide(L)'
;MKFYRSIKFKTLAGTLLLITILCAAFIRIIPDYSTSRGFAVVSIFGYNKYQQGYCLKENRILPREELYKRAIGQYLDYDLKLDQMIDDYRAYTYGSSWRSSYEIAYYELEGINLSNWFEIIKGYYNGNKTIENIFMDILKAKKTDPKKYLKINLNDMSAGFDRPIMFFDQDFFLKLDMDFILSDGRFANNYFLGYFLDEEDVRKYYEHKDPAYLHNVKFDNCGNIDYDLKKIYMDTREARGG
;
A
#
# COMPACT_ATOMS: atom_id res chain seq x y z
N MET A 1 21.31 -44.11 -35.61
CA MET A 1 20.16 -43.18 -35.41
C MET A 1 19.00 -43.54 -36.34
N LYS A 2 17.95 -44.23 -35.85
CA LYS A 2 16.69 -44.49 -36.61
C LYS A 2 15.42 -44.45 -35.75
N PHE A 3 15.52 -44.04 -34.47
CA PHE A 3 14.40 -44.15 -33.52
C PHE A 3 13.25 -43.18 -33.80
N TYR A 4 13.57 -41.96 -34.28
CA TYR A 4 12.60 -40.89 -34.54
C TYR A 4 11.74 -41.08 -35.79
N ARG A 5 12.08 -42.04 -36.68
CA ARG A 5 11.31 -42.37 -37.89
C ARG A 5 10.29 -43.49 -37.68
N SER A 6 10.29 -44.15 -36.52
CA SER A 6 9.34 -45.22 -36.25
C SER A 6 7.92 -44.66 -36.04
N ILE A 7 6.90 -45.36 -36.54
CA ILE A 7 5.49 -45.01 -36.33
C ILE A 7 5.21 -44.88 -34.82
N LYS A 8 5.74 -45.81 -34.00
CA LYS A 8 5.61 -45.81 -32.54
C LYS A 8 6.12 -44.50 -31.89
N PHE A 9 7.24 -43.94 -32.38
CA PHE A 9 7.76 -42.66 -31.88
C PHE A 9 6.84 -41.49 -32.28
N LYS A 10 6.33 -41.48 -33.52
CA LYS A 10 5.38 -40.45 -33.97
C LYS A 10 4.06 -40.51 -33.18
N THR A 11 3.56 -41.70 -32.87
CA THR A 11 2.37 -41.88 -32.03
C THR A 11 2.63 -41.39 -30.61
N LEU A 12 3.76 -41.76 -30.01
CA LEU A 12 4.13 -41.31 -28.67
C LEU A 12 4.28 -39.78 -28.60
N ALA A 13 4.97 -39.18 -29.57
CA ALA A 13 5.13 -37.73 -29.67
C ALA A 13 3.78 -37.02 -29.88
N GLY A 14 2.91 -37.57 -30.74
CA GLY A 14 1.56 -37.06 -30.97
C GLY A 14 0.68 -37.13 -29.71
N THR A 15 0.74 -38.23 -28.97
CA THR A 15 0.04 -38.38 -27.69
C THR A 15 0.55 -37.40 -26.64
N LEU A 16 1.88 -37.23 -26.52
CA LEU A 16 2.47 -36.27 -25.58
C LEU A 16 2.05 -34.84 -25.89
N LEU A 17 2.03 -34.47 -27.18
CA LEU A 17 1.59 -33.16 -27.65
C LEU A 17 0.10 -32.93 -27.34
N LEU A 18 -0.76 -33.92 -27.59
CA LEU A 18 -2.18 -33.84 -27.28
C LEU A 18 -2.43 -33.68 -25.77
N ILE A 19 -1.73 -34.46 -24.94
CA ILE A 19 -1.80 -34.33 -23.47
C ILE A 19 -1.36 -32.92 -23.05
N THR A 20 -0.28 -32.40 -23.62
CA THR A 20 0.22 -31.05 -23.29
C THR A 20 -0.81 -29.96 -23.61
N ILE A 21 -1.45 -30.04 -24.79
CA ILE A 21 -2.50 -29.08 -25.20
C ILE A 21 -3.72 -29.18 -24.28
N LEU A 22 -4.14 -30.40 -23.94
CA LEU A 22 -5.26 -30.61 -23.01
C LEU A 22 -4.93 -30.07 -21.62
N CYS A 23 -3.74 -30.35 -21.07
CA CYS A 23 -3.30 -29.80 -19.79
C CYS A 23 -3.28 -28.26 -19.81
N ALA A 24 -2.79 -27.65 -20.89
CA ALA A 24 -2.80 -26.19 -21.05
C ALA A 24 -4.23 -25.62 -21.10
N ALA A 25 -5.18 -26.34 -21.69
CA ALA A 25 -6.58 -25.91 -21.76
C ALA A 25 -7.25 -25.81 -20.38
N PHE A 26 -6.82 -26.59 -19.40
CA PHE A 26 -7.39 -26.61 -18.04
C PHE A 26 -6.69 -25.70 -17.03
N ILE A 27 -5.58 -25.06 -17.41
CA ILE A 27 -4.79 -24.22 -16.51
C ILE A 27 -4.97 -22.74 -16.87
N ARG A 28 -5.06 -21.88 -15.87
CA ARG A 28 -5.18 -20.42 -16.00
C ARG A 28 -4.25 -19.73 -15.02
N ILE A 29 -3.93 -18.47 -15.30
CA ILE A 29 -3.14 -17.61 -14.42
C ILE A 29 -4.07 -16.60 -13.77
N ILE A 30 -3.90 -16.37 -12.47
CA ILE A 30 -4.59 -15.33 -11.70
C ILE A 30 -3.58 -14.52 -10.90
N PRO A 31 -3.86 -13.25 -10.57
CA PRO A 31 -3.11 -12.49 -9.57
C PRO A 31 -3.05 -13.24 -8.22
N ASP A 32 -1.84 -13.32 -7.66
CA ASP A 32 -1.57 -13.76 -6.28
C ASP A 32 -0.32 -13.00 -5.81
N TYR A 33 -0.55 -11.83 -5.23
CA TYR A 33 0.52 -10.89 -4.87
C TYR A 33 1.23 -11.27 -3.57
N SER A 34 0.77 -12.31 -2.87
CA SER A 34 1.56 -12.90 -1.78
C SER A 34 2.73 -13.77 -2.27
N THR A 35 2.82 -14.03 -3.58
CA THR A 35 3.93 -14.76 -4.19
C THR A 35 4.93 -13.80 -4.82
N SER A 36 6.21 -14.17 -4.83
CA SER A 36 7.26 -13.37 -5.50
C SER A 36 7.07 -13.22 -7.02
N ARG A 37 6.19 -14.02 -7.63
CA ARG A 37 5.85 -13.93 -9.05
C ARG A 37 4.68 -13.00 -9.32
N GLY A 38 3.91 -12.64 -8.29
CA GLY A 38 2.67 -11.87 -8.41
C GLY A 38 1.49 -12.63 -9.02
N PHE A 39 1.63 -13.94 -9.26
CA PHE A 39 0.57 -14.75 -9.86
C PHE A 39 0.60 -16.21 -9.41
N ALA A 40 -0.57 -16.85 -9.45
CA ALA A 40 -0.75 -18.27 -9.24
C ALA A 40 -1.29 -18.95 -10.50
N VAL A 41 -0.88 -20.20 -10.69
CA VAL A 41 -1.34 -21.08 -11.76
C VAL A 41 -2.43 -21.99 -11.18
N VAL A 42 -3.65 -21.89 -11.70
CA VAL A 42 -4.84 -22.55 -11.15
C VAL A 42 -5.56 -23.37 -12.21
N SER A 43 -6.39 -24.32 -11.78
CA SER A 43 -7.30 -25.02 -12.70
C SER A 43 -8.43 -24.10 -13.19
N ILE A 44 -9.14 -24.51 -14.23
CA ILE A 44 -10.32 -23.79 -14.74
C ILE A 44 -11.39 -23.56 -13.66
N PHE A 45 -11.56 -24.51 -12.73
CA PHE A 45 -12.49 -24.36 -11.62
C PHE A 45 -12.02 -23.30 -10.62
N GLY A 46 -10.71 -23.26 -10.32
CA GLY A 46 -10.11 -22.22 -9.49
C GLY A 46 -10.24 -20.84 -10.14
N TYR A 47 -10.00 -20.76 -11.46
CA TYR A 47 -10.19 -19.54 -12.22
C TYR A 47 -11.64 -19.03 -12.16
N ASN A 48 -12.62 -19.90 -12.35
CA ASN A 48 -14.04 -19.52 -12.27
C ASN A 48 -14.41 -19.01 -10.88
N LYS A 49 -13.92 -19.64 -9.81
CA LYS A 49 -14.09 -19.13 -8.44
C LYS A 49 -13.42 -17.75 -8.27
N TYR A 50 -12.20 -17.59 -8.77
CA TYR A 50 -11.50 -16.31 -8.71
C TYR A 50 -12.28 -15.20 -9.43
N GLN A 51 -12.84 -15.47 -10.61
CA GLN A 51 -13.69 -14.51 -11.34
C GLN A 51 -14.96 -14.14 -10.57
N GLN A 52 -15.42 -14.98 -9.64
CA GLN A 52 -16.54 -14.67 -8.74
C GLN A 52 -16.12 -13.85 -7.50
N GLY A 53 -14.85 -13.47 -7.38
CA GLY A 53 -14.32 -12.70 -6.25
C GLY A 53 -13.79 -13.56 -5.09
N TYR A 54 -13.63 -14.88 -5.27
CA TYR A 54 -13.07 -15.72 -4.21
C TYR A 54 -11.60 -15.41 -3.96
N CYS A 55 -11.23 -15.28 -2.69
CA CYS A 55 -9.88 -15.59 -2.23
C CYS A 55 -9.72 -17.12 -2.25
N LEU A 56 -8.93 -17.64 -3.19
CA LEU A 56 -8.80 -19.10 -3.35
C LEU A 56 -8.12 -19.78 -2.17
N LYS A 57 -7.22 -19.09 -1.45
CA LYS A 57 -6.53 -19.63 -0.26
C LYS A 57 -7.48 -19.84 0.92
N GLU A 58 -8.46 -18.96 1.06
CA GLU A 58 -9.47 -19.04 2.13
C GLU A 58 -10.78 -19.68 1.67
N ASN A 59 -10.90 -19.98 0.36
CA ASN A 59 -12.10 -20.55 -0.27
C ASN A 59 -13.40 -19.82 0.12
N ARG A 60 -13.34 -18.48 0.21
CA ARG A 60 -14.49 -17.60 0.45
C ARG A 60 -14.32 -16.27 -0.28
N ILE A 61 -15.41 -15.54 -0.45
CA ILE A 61 -15.39 -14.14 -0.89
C ILE A 61 -15.17 -13.28 0.36
N LEU A 62 -14.17 -12.41 0.32
CA LEU A 62 -13.91 -11.45 1.40
C LEU A 62 -14.92 -10.29 1.31
N PRO A 63 -15.54 -9.85 2.41
CA PRO A 63 -16.25 -8.58 2.45
C PRO A 63 -15.33 -7.45 1.98
N ARG A 64 -15.87 -6.49 1.21
CA ARG A 64 -15.08 -5.38 0.67
C ARG A 64 -14.32 -4.60 1.75
N GLU A 65 -14.96 -4.36 2.89
CA GLU A 65 -14.31 -3.70 4.02
C GLU A 65 -13.10 -4.48 4.54
N GLU A 66 -13.22 -5.80 4.70
CA GLU A 66 -12.10 -6.66 5.13
C GLU A 66 -10.97 -6.61 4.09
N LEU A 67 -11.33 -6.66 2.80
CA LEU A 67 -10.39 -6.64 1.69
C LEU A 67 -9.54 -5.36 1.67
N TYR A 68 -10.19 -4.18 1.75
CA TYR A 68 -9.49 -2.89 1.78
C TYR A 68 -8.66 -2.71 3.06
N LYS A 69 -9.17 -3.14 4.24
CA LYS A 69 -8.39 -3.09 5.49
C LYS A 69 -7.09 -3.88 5.40
N ARG A 70 -7.13 -5.08 4.80
CA ARG A 70 -5.94 -5.89 4.57
C ARG A 70 -4.96 -5.22 3.61
N ALA A 71 -5.47 -4.72 2.47
CA ALA A 71 -4.63 -4.12 1.44
C ALA A 71 -3.95 -2.83 1.93
N ILE A 72 -4.71 -1.92 2.53
CA ILE A 72 -4.18 -0.66 3.09
C ILE A 72 -3.26 -0.96 4.28
N GLY A 73 -3.62 -1.93 5.13
CA GLY A 73 -2.77 -2.35 6.25
C GLY A 73 -1.39 -2.84 5.80
N GLN A 74 -1.33 -3.68 4.74
CA GLN A 74 -0.06 -4.10 4.14
C GLN A 74 0.72 -2.93 3.55
N TYR A 75 0.02 -1.99 2.92
CA TYR A 75 0.66 -0.80 2.36
C TYR A 75 1.32 0.05 3.45
N LEU A 76 0.62 0.34 4.55
CA LEU A 76 1.17 1.08 5.68
C LEU A 76 2.42 0.40 6.27
N ASP A 77 2.44 -0.93 6.34
CA ASP A 77 3.61 -1.68 6.79
C ASP A 77 4.80 -1.55 5.81
N TYR A 78 4.53 -1.54 4.50
CA TYR A 78 5.58 -1.39 3.49
C TYR A 78 6.09 0.04 3.34
N ASP A 79 5.20 1.03 3.42
CA ASP A 79 5.50 2.46 3.40
C ASP A 79 6.46 2.80 4.55
N LEU A 80 6.09 2.43 5.78
CA LEU A 80 6.96 2.57 6.96
C LEU A 80 8.35 1.94 6.76
N LYS A 81 8.39 0.72 6.20
CA LYS A 81 9.64 0.01 5.98
C LYS A 81 10.49 0.67 4.89
N LEU A 82 9.86 1.18 3.84
CA LEU A 82 10.54 1.90 2.77
C LEU A 82 11.27 3.12 3.32
N ASP A 83 10.58 3.94 4.11
CA ASP A 83 11.15 5.16 4.67
C ASP A 83 12.23 4.89 5.71
N GLN A 84 12.07 3.83 6.51
CA GLN A 84 13.14 3.36 7.40
C GLN A 84 14.40 2.96 6.62
N MET A 85 14.25 2.27 5.48
CA MET A 85 15.39 1.91 4.62
C MET A 85 16.04 3.15 3.99
N ILE A 86 15.25 4.15 3.60
CA ILE A 86 15.74 5.42 3.05
C ILE A 86 16.51 6.20 4.14
N ASP A 87 15.98 6.31 5.35
CA ASP A 87 16.63 6.99 6.47
C ASP A 87 17.97 6.34 6.85
N ASP A 88 17.99 5.01 6.93
CA ASP A 88 19.21 4.24 7.18
C ASP A 88 20.26 4.46 6.08
N TYR A 89 19.85 4.46 4.81
CA TYR A 89 20.74 4.73 3.69
C TYR A 89 21.32 6.14 3.74
N ARG A 90 20.49 7.16 4.01
CA ARG A 90 20.91 8.56 4.11
C ARG A 90 21.92 8.75 5.24
N ALA A 91 21.64 8.16 6.41
CA ALA A 91 22.55 8.19 7.55
C ALA A 91 23.91 7.51 7.24
N TYR A 92 23.88 6.37 6.55
CA TYR A 92 25.08 5.64 6.15
C TYR A 92 25.91 6.40 5.11
N THR A 93 25.26 7.00 4.11
CA THR A 93 25.92 7.57 2.92
C THR A 93 26.38 9.01 3.15
N TYR A 94 25.54 9.83 3.79
CA TYR A 94 25.77 11.26 3.97
C TYR A 94 26.17 11.63 5.41
N GLY A 95 26.15 10.66 6.33
CA GLY A 95 26.56 10.82 7.73
C GLY A 95 25.38 10.95 8.69
N SER A 96 25.66 10.82 9.99
CA SER A 96 24.63 10.74 11.05
C SER A 96 23.74 11.98 11.16
N SER A 97 24.19 13.14 10.67
CA SER A 97 23.38 14.37 10.62
C SER A 97 22.19 14.29 9.65
N TRP A 98 22.21 13.33 8.72
CA TRP A 98 21.12 13.05 7.79
C TRP A 98 20.12 12.02 8.31
N ARG A 99 20.38 11.46 9.49
CA ARG A 99 19.40 10.62 10.17
C ARG A 99 18.28 11.50 10.71
N SER A 100 17.07 11.01 10.58
CA SER A 100 15.88 11.60 11.17
C SER A 100 16.07 11.85 12.67
N SER A 101 15.66 13.03 13.13
CA SER A 101 15.76 13.40 14.55
C SER A 101 14.86 12.55 15.45
N TYR A 102 13.81 11.98 14.87
CA TYR A 102 12.88 11.07 15.52
C TYR A 102 12.78 9.75 14.75
N GLU A 103 12.28 8.72 15.41
CA GLU A 103 12.07 7.42 14.78
C GLU A 103 11.02 7.54 13.66
N ILE A 104 11.35 7.03 12.48
CA ILE A 104 10.40 6.86 11.37
C ILE A 104 9.29 5.91 11.81
N ALA A 105 8.10 6.46 12.06
CA ALA A 105 6.95 5.74 12.59
C ALA A 105 5.65 6.53 12.40
N TYR A 106 4.53 5.86 12.68
CA TYR A 106 3.22 6.49 12.85
C TYR A 106 3.00 6.88 14.31
N TYR A 107 2.39 8.05 14.52
CA TYR A 107 2.11 8.61 15.83
C TYR A 107 0.64 9.01 15.95
N GLU A 108 0.04 8.72 17.10
CA GLU A 108 -1.22 9.33 17.50
C GLU A 108 -0.98 10.60 18.32
N LEU A 109 -1.92 11.54 18.24
CA LEU A 109 -1.85 12.82 18.92
C LEU A 109 -2.78 12.85 20.14
N GLU A 110 -2.33 13.41 21.25
CA GLU A 110 -3.13 13.53 22.48
C GLU A 110 -4.05 14.76 22.39
N GLY A 111 -5.34 14.59 22.69
CA GLY A 111 -6.30 15.72 22.74
C GLY A 111 -6.76 16.26 21.38
N ILE A 112 -6.34 15.64 20.27
CA ILE A 112 -6.74 16.00 18.91
C ILE A 112 -7.69 14.94 18.32
N ASN A 113 -8.65 15.39 17.51
CA ASN A 113 -9.59 14.57 16.75
C ASN A 113 -9.94 15.22 15.40
N LEU A 114 -10.72 14.52 14.57
CA LEU A 114 -11.07 14.98 13.22
C LEU A 114 -11.84 16.32 13.19
N SER A 115 -12.48 16.73 14.29
CA SER A 115 -13.24 17.99 14.36
C SER A 115 -12.41 19.21 14.76
N ASN A 116 -11.27 19.01 15.44
CA ASN A 116 -10.51 20.11 16.03
C ASN A 116 -9.04 20.18 15.55
N TRP A 117 -8.56 19.20 14.78
CA TRP A 117 -7.16 19.12 14.37
C TRP A 117 -6.68 20.37 13.64
N PHE A 118 -7.51 20.91 12.74
CA PHE A 118 -7.10 22.01 11.87
C PHE A 118 -6.86 23.28 12.69
N GLU A 119 -7.82 23.67 13.52
CA GLU A 119 -7.69 24.86 14.37
C GLU A 119 -6.54 24.73 15.37
N ILE A 120 -6.33 23.54 15.94
CA ILE A 120 -5.24 23.30 16.90
C ILE A 120 -3.88 23.41 16.20
N ILE A 121 -3.67 22.70 15.08
CA ILE A 121 -2.41 22.73 14.34
C ILE A 121 -2.16 24.13 13.76
N LYS A 122 -3.20 24.76 13.19
CA LYS A 122 -3.15 26.13 12.67
C LYS A 122 -2.72 27.15 13.73
N GLY A 123 -3.21 26.99 14.95
CA GLY A 123 -2.87 27.85 16.09
C GLY A 123 -1.38 27.88 16.43
N TYR A 124 -0.62 26.83 16.10
CA TYR A 124 0.82 26.78 16.37
C TYR A 124 1.70 27.34 15.25
N TYR A 125 1.20 27.48 14.01
CA TYR A 125 2.00 27.99 12.88
C TYR A 125 2.45 29.44 13.03
N ASN A 126 1.71 30.28 13.77
CA ASN A 126 2.06 31.69 13.97
C ASN A 126 3.18 31.90 15.01
N GLY A 127 3.81 30.84 15.52
CA GLY A 127 4.86 30.89 16.54
C GLY A 127 6.25 30.52 16.03
N ASN A 128 7.30 30.91 16.75
CA ASN A 128 8.70 30.52 16.51
C ASN A 128 9.00 29.05 16.91
N LYS A 129 8.05 28.13 16.75
CA LYS A 129 8.22 26.72 17.15
C LYS A 129 8.45 25.85 15.93
N THR A 130 9.38 24.91 16.03
CA THR A 130 9.55 23.90 14.98
C THR A 130 8.41 22.88 15.03
N ILE A 131 8.20 22.18 13.93
CA ILE A 131 7.08 21.25 13.76
C ILE A 131 7.23 20.05 14.69
N GLU A 132 8.48 19.61 14.89
CA GLU A 132 8.89 18.63 15.87
C GLU A 132 8.44 19.02 17.28
N ASN A 133 8.74 20.25 17.71
CA ASN A 133 8.36 20.72 19.04
C ASN A 133 6.83 20.77 19.19
N ILE A 134 6.12 21.13 18.12
CA ILE A 134 4.65 21.15 18.13
C ILE A 134 4.11 19.73 18.33
N PHE A 135 4.53 18.76 17.51
CA PHE A 135 3.96 17.42 17.59
C PHE A 135 4.46 16.61 18.78
N MET A 136 5.76 16.62 19.06
CA MET A 136 6.37 15.77 20.07
C MET A 136 6.19 16.32 21.49
N ASP A 137 6.46 17.61 21.71
CA ASP A 137 6.42 18.19 23.07
C ASP A 137 5.03 18.70 23.46
N ILE A 138 4.36 19.42 22.54
CA ILE A 138 3.09 20.09 22.85
C ILE A 138 1.91 19.14 22.67
N LEU A 139 1.82 18.49 21.50
CA LEU A 139 0.74 17.56 21.16
C LEU A 139 1.01 16.13 21.64
N LYS A 140 2.16 15.90 22.28
CA LYS A 140 2.54 14.65 22.94
C LYS A 140 2.34 13.43 22.04
N ALA A 141 2.83 13.54 20.81
CA ALA A 141 2.75 12.48 19.82
C ALA A 141 3.33 11.16 20.38
N LYS A 142 2.57 10.07 20.24
CA LYS A 142 2.93 8.75 20.76
C LYS A 142 2.91 7.74 19.63
N LYS A 143 3.99 6.96 19.51
CA LYS A 143 4.10 5.90 18.51
C LYS A 143 2.91 4.95 18.61
N THR A 144 2.36 4.59 17.46
CA THR A 144 1.10 3.85 17.38
C THR A 144 1.08 2.94 16.15
N ASP A 145 0.31 1.86 16.21
CA ASP A 145 -0.08 1.13 15.00
C ASP A 145 -1.29 1.84 14.39
N PRO A 146 -1.18 2.46 13.19
CA PRO A 146 -2.29 3.21 12.60
C PRO A 146 -3.45 2.30 12.17
N LYS A 147 -3.20 1.00 11.95
CA LYS A 147 -4.20 0.06 11.44
C LYS A 147 -5.38 -0.12 12.41
N LYS A 148 -5.17 0.09 13.72
CA LYS A 148 -6.26 0.04 14.72
C LYS A 148 -7.30 1.16 14.55
N TYR A 149 -6.91 2.24 13.88
CA TYR A 149 -7.75 3.43 13.64
C TYR A 149 -8.30 3.47 12.21
N LEU A 150 -7.89 2.54 11.34
CA LEU A 150 -8.30 2.50 9.94
C LEU A 150 -9.81 2.23 9.80
N LYS A 151 -10.50 3.11 9.07
CA LYS A 151 -11.91 3.02 8.70
C LYS A 151 -12.06 3.00 7.19
N ILE A 152 -13.01 2.19 6.73
CA ILE A 152 -13.38 2.09 5.31
C ILE A 152 -14.78 2.68 5.15
N ASN A 153 -14.92 3.64 4.25
CA ASN A 153 -16.20 4.20 3.85
C ASN A 153 -16.51 3.78 2.40
N LEU A 154 -17.31 2.72 2.27
CA LEU A 154 -17.73 2.19 0.97
C LEU A 154 -18.77 3.08 0.26
N ASN A 155 -19.44 3.99 0.98
CA ASN A 155 -20.39 4.92 0.36
C ASN A 155 -19.65 6.04 -0.37
N ASP A 156 -18.58 6.55 0.24
CA ASP A 156 -17.73 7.61 -0.34
C ASP A 156 -16.56 7.08 -1.17
N MET A 157 -16.42 5.75 -1.23
CA MET A 157 -15.27 5.05 -1.81
C MET A 157 -13.95 5.64 -1.32
N SER A 158 -13.85 5.83 0.00
CA SER A 158 -12.67 6.37 0.67
C SER A 158 -12.31 5.54 1.90
N ALA A 159 -11.08 5.69 2.37
CA ALA A 159 -10.64 5.16 3.64
C ALA A 159 -9.63 6.10 4.27
N GLY A 160 -9.43 5.93 5.57
CA GLY A 160 -8.52 6.73 6.36
C GLY A 160 -8.67 6.40 7.82
N PHE A 161 -8.39 7.34 8.70
CA PHE A 161 -8.30 7.10 10.14
C PHE A 161 -9.44 7.76 10.90
N ASP A 162 -9.91 7.15 11.99
CA ASP A 162 -10.93 7.74 12.87
C ASP A 162 -10.43 8.91 13.73
N ARG A 163 -9.15 9.23 13.58
CA ARG A 163 -8.44 10.34 14.22
C ARG A 163 -7.25 10.72 13.36
N PRO A 164 -6.70 11.93 13.54
CA PRO A 164 -5.45 12.31 12.91
C PRO A 164 -4.30 11.39 13.32
N ILE A 165 -3.55 10.93 12.33
CA ILE A 165 -2.32 10.16 12.48
C ILE A 165 -1.19 10.94 11.84
N MET A 166 -0.08 11.08 12.55
CA MET A 166 1.13 11.65 11.99
C MET A 166 2.02 10.53 11.48
N PHE A 167 2.56 10.70 10.27
CA PHE A 167 3.67 9.91 9.77
C PHE A 167 4.91 10.78 9.67
N PHE A 168 6.04 10.25 10.12
CA PHE A 168 7.32 10.95 10.11
C PHE A 168 8.31 10.18 9.24
N ASP A 169 8.81 10.79 8.16
CA ASP A 169 9.74 10.20 7.17
C ASP A 169 10.93 11.15 6.82
N GLN A 170 11.29 12.01 7.78
CA GLN A 170 12.04 13.28 7.68
C GLN A 170 11.14 14.49 7.49
N ASP A 171 9.98 14.28 6.86
CA ASP A 171 8.90 15.23 6.88
C ASP A 171 7.70 14.73 7.71
N PHE A 172 6.81 15.65 8.11
CA PHE A 172 5.57 15.34 8.81
C PHE A 172 4.41 15.32 7.83
N PHE A 173 3.83 14.13 7.68
CA PHE A 173 2.62 13.91 6.90
C PHE A 173 1.44 13.69 7.83
N LEU A 174 0.42 14.55 7.69
CA LEU A 174 -0.83 14.41 8.40
C LEU A 174 -1.76 13.49 7.60
N LYS A 175 -2.14 12.37 8.21
CA LYS A 175 -3.08 11.39 7.66
C LYS A 175 -4.43 11.48 8.36
N LEU A 176 -5.50 11.64 7.59
CA LEU A 176 -6.87 11.85 8.10
C LEU A 176 -7.84 10.75 7.63
N ASP A 177 -9.14 11.02 7.68
CA ASP A 177 -10.26 10.11 7.41
C ASP A 177 -10.45 9.78 5.91
N MET A 178 -9.84 10.54 5.01
CA MET A 178 -9.89 10.30 3.56
C MET A 178 -8.50 10.19 2.93
N ASP A 179 -7.55 9.57 3.64
CA ASP A 179 -6.16 9.43 3.19
C ASP A 179 -6.03 8.51 1.96
N PHE A 180 -7.05 7.68 1.71
CA PHE A 180 -7.09 6.72 0.61
C PHE A 180 -8.37 6.85 -0.21
N ILE A 181 -8.23 6.83 -1.53
CA ILE A 181 -9.33 6.76 -2.49
C ILE A 181 -9.44 5.32 -3.00
N LEU A 182 -10.62 4.73 -2.86
CA LEU A 182 -10.88 3.32 -3.14
C LEU A 182 -11.47 3.14 -4.54
N SER A 183 -11.08 2.07 -5.21
CA SER A 183 -11.73 1.61 -6.44
C SER A 183 -11.64 0.09 -6.57
N ASP A 184 -12.23 -0.48 -7.61
CA ASP A 184 -12.30 -1.92 -7.74
C ASP A 184 -10.89 -2.54 -7.98
N GLY A 185 -10.50 -3.43 -7.08
CA GLY A 185 -9.18 -4.10 -7.09
C GLY A 185 -7.97 -3.18 -6.87
N ARG A 186 -8.17 -1.93 -6.43
CA ARG A 186 -7.07 -0.99 -6.19
C ARG A 186 -7.45 0.13 -5.22
N PHE A 187 -6.46 0.85 -4.73
CA PHE A 187 -6.65 2.13 -4.03
C PHE A 187 -5.48 3.05 -4.35
N ALA A 188 -5.61 4.32 -4.03
CA ALA A 188 -4.54 5.30 -4.12
C ALA A 188 -4.52 6.18 -2.88
N ASN A 189 -3.35 6.76 -2.58
CA ASN A 189 -3.30 7.87 -1.64
C ASN A 189 -4.08 9.07 -2.21
N ASN A 190 -4.80 9.76 -1.34
CA ASN A 190 -5.42 11.04 -1.66
C ASN A 190 -4.35 12.15 -1.70
N TYR A 191 -4.76 13.38 -1.99
CA TYR A 191 -3.92 14.56 -1.84
C TYR A 191 -3.23 14.57 -0.47
N PHE A 192 -1.90 14.69 -0.48
CA PHE A 192 -1.14 14.77 0.76
C PHE A 192 -1.25 16.18 1.34
N LEU A 193 -1.74 16.25 2.57
CA LEU A 193 -1.71 17.46 3.37
C LEU A 193 -0.26 17.70 3.84
N GLY A 194 0.45 18.53 3.09
CA GLY A 194 1.78 19.01 3.44
C GLY A 194 1.74 20.04 4.57
N TYR A 195 2.90 20.52 4.98
CA TYR A 195 3.06 21.34 6.19
C TYR A 195 2.39 22.71 6.20
N PHE A 196 2.18 23.33 5.05
CA PHE A 196 1.59 24.66 4.97
C PHE A 196 0.08 24.52 4.80
N LEU A 197 -0.59 24.03 5.86
CA LEU A 197 -2.03 23.79 5.83
C LEU A 197 -2.78 25.12 5.91
N ASP A 198 -3.26 25.59 4.77
CA ASP A 198 -4.28 26.63 4.73
C ASP A 198 -5.68 26.03 4.51
N GLU A 199 -6.71 26.87 4.62
CA GLU A 199 -8.10 26.43 4.43
C GLU A 199 -8.34 25.92 3.00
N GLU A 200 -7.57 26.37 2.01
CA GLU A 200 -7.69 25.93 0.64
C GLU A 200 -7.18 24.49 0.46
N ASP A 201 -6.07 24.14 1.09
CA ASP A 201 -5.50 22.78 1.04
C ASP A 201 -6.38 21.79 1.78
N VAL A 202 -6.95 22.17 2.93
CA VAL A 202 -7.95 21.35 3.62
C VAL A 202 -9.17 21.16 2.74
N ARG A 203 -9.66 22.24 2.12
CA ARG A 203 -10.79 22.15 1.19
C ARG A 203 -10.47 21.23 0.01
N LYS A 204 -9.28 21.33 -0.60
CA LYS A 204 -8.83 20.42 -1.67
C LYS A 204 -8.80 18.98 -1.19
N TYR A 205 -8.29 18.69 0.00
CA TYR A 205 -8.27 17.34 0.54
C TYR A 205 -9.67 16.70 0.61
N TYR A 206 -10.68 17.46 1.03
CA TYR A 206 -12.04 16.96 1.14
C TYR A 206 -12.85 17.00 -0.17
N GLU A 207 -12.59 17.98 -1.04
CA GLU A 207 -13.31 18.16 -2.31
C GLU A 207 -12.68 17.40 -3.49
N HIS A 208 -11.35 17.37 -3.58
CA HIS A 208 -10.61 16.70 -4.65
C HIS A 208 -10.30 15.26 -4.24
N LYS A 209 -11.24 14.37 -4.52
CA LYS A 209 -11.03 12.91 -4.49
C LYS A 209 -10.26 12.43 -5.74
N ASP A 210 -9.33 13.23 -6.26
CA ASP A 210 -8.49 12.81 -7.39
C ASP A 210 -7.32 12.01 -6.81
N PRO A 211 -7.18 10.71 -7.12
CA PRO A 211 -6.04 9.94 -6.65
C PRO A 211 -4.74 10.64 -7.02
N ALA A 212 -3.84 10.85 -6.05
CA ALA A 212 -2.50 11.30 -6.37
C ALA A 212 -1.92 10.28 -7.38
N TYR A 213 -1.60 10.74 -8.60
CA TYR A 213 -1.19 9.89 -9.73
C TYR A 213 -0.02 8.94 -9.40
N LEU A 214 0.71 9.22 -8.32
CA LEU A 214 1.95 8.58 -7.93
C LEU A 214 1.78 7.14 -7.39
N HIS A 215 0.67 6.75 -6.76
CA HIS A 215 0.61 5.48 -6.01
C HIS A 215 -0.72 4.72 -6.12
N ASN A 216 -1.09 4.32 -7.33
CA ASN A 216 -2.18 3.35 -7.54
C ASN A 216 -1.73 1.94 -7.13
N VAL A 217 -2.14 1.48 -5.94
CA VAL A 217 -1.81 0.16 -5.40
C VAL A 217 -2.90 -0.84 -5.75
N LYS A 218 -2.53 -1.89 -6.49
CA LYS A 218 -3.44 -3.00 -6.82
C LYS A 218 -3.42 -4.05 -5.73
N PHE A 219 -4.51 -4.79 -5.58
CA PHE A 219 -4.54 -5.96 -4.70
C PHE A 219 -5.34 -7.12 -5.32
N ASP A 220 -5.05 -8.34 -4.86
CA ASP A 220 -5.75 -9.55 -5.28
C ASP A 220 -7.02 -9.79 -4.45
N ASN A 221 -7.81 -10.82 -4.80
CA ASN A 221 -9.05 -11.15 -4.08
C ASN A 221 -8.85 -11.57 -2.61
N CYS A 222 -7.60 -11.76 -2.17
CA CYS A 222 -7.24 -12.05 -0.78
C CYS A 222 -6.75 -10.80 -0.01
N GLY A 223 -6.63 -9.66 -0.70
CA GLY A 223 -6.20 -8.39 -0.13
C GLY A 223 -4.68 -8.22 -0.09
N ASN A 224 -3.91 -9.06 -0.79
CA ASN A 224 -2.46 -8.87 -0.92
C ASN A 224 -2.19 -7.82 -1.99
N ILE A 225 -1.26 -6.91 -1.72
CA ILE A 225 -0.95 -5.79 -2.62
C ILE A 225 0.18 -6.12 -3.59
N ASP A 226 0.07 -5.62 -4.82
CA ASP A 226 1.12 -5.65 -5.85
C ASP A 226 2.19 -4.60 -5.49
N TYR A 227 3.02 -4.92 -4.50
CA TYR A 227 3.99 -3.99 -3.93
C TYR A 227 5.34 -4.67 -3.75
N ASP A 228 6.25 -4.44 -4.69
CA ASP A 228 7.64 -4.90 -4.60
C ASP A 228 8.48 -3.83 -3.91
N LEU A 229 8.57 -3.91 -2.58
CA LEU A 229 9.34 -3.00 -1.75
C LEU A 229 10.80 -2.86 -2.23
N LYS A 230 11.44 -3.97 -2.63
CA LYS A 230 12.84 -3.93 -3.05
C LYS A 230 12.98 -3.18 -4.37
N LYS A 231 12.09 -3.44 -5.33
CA LYS A 231 12.08 -2.72 -6.60
C LYS A 231 11.81 -1.24 -6.39
N ILE A 232 10.80 -0.90 -5.59
CA ILE A 232 10.46 0.49 -5.26
C ILE A 232 11.66 1.18 -4.60
N TYR A 233 12.28 0.54 -3.61
CA TYR A 233 13.49 1.06 -2.98
C TYR A 233 14.61 1.28 -4.00
N MET A 234 14.85 0.35 -4.93
CA MET A 234 15.88 0.50 -5.98
C MET A 234 15.56 1.61 -6.99
N ASP A 235 14.29 1.98 -7.13
CA ASP A 235 13.85 3.10 -7.96
C ASP A 235 13.97 4.46 -7.25
N THR A 236 14.20 4.48 -5.94
CA THR A 236 14.47 5.72 -5.21
C THR A 236 15.77 6.38 -5.66
N ARG A 237 15.82 7.71 -5.53
CA ARG A 237 17.01 8.51 -5.82
C ARG A 237 18.21 8.03 -5.01
N GLU A 238 17.96 7.69 -3.76
CA GLU A 238 18.91 7.17 -2.79
C GLU A 238 19.59 5.90 -3.32
N ALA A 239 18.83 4.91 -3.80
CA ALA A 239 19.40 3.70 -4.35
C ALA A 239 20.17 3.91 -5.68
N ARG A 240 19.93 5.03 -6.37
CA ARG A 240 20.63 5.41 -7.61
C ARG A 240 21.90 6.23 -7.39
N GLY A 241 22.27 6.51 -6.14
CA GLY A 241 23.52 7.20 -5.79
C GLY A 241 23.39 8.69 -5.50
N GLY A 242 22.16 9.23 -5.45
CA GLY A 242 21.91 10.64 -5.09
C GLY A 242 21.79 11.61 -6.26
#